data_AF-A0A2M9ZZJ8-F1
#
_entry.id   AF-A0A2M9ZZJ8-F1
#
_cell.length_a   1.000
_cell.length_b   1.000
_cell.length_c   1.000
_cell.angle_alpha   90.00
_cell.angle_beta   90.00
_cell.angle_gamma   90.00
#
_symmetry.space_group_name_H-M   'P 1'
#
loop_
_entity.id
_entity.type
_entity.pdbx_description
1 polymer ?
#
loop_
_entity_poly.entity_id
_entity_poly.type
_entity_poly.pdbx_seq_one_letter_code
_entity_poly.pdbx_strand_id
1 'polypeptide(L)'
;MCVNGKPFGLIDFFWEKDVKNLNNLELNRIYKFFHFLFVYKKSGKFAILLLIFLQFSFEPLSWIQSFFSSSNADPISQPFPAIQVDPSGKGNASVSIELPPGAGGIVPNLSIVHTTDASRGIVGEAWDLTGWDWIQRDPGDKITFSSSDPFISSLGGSLVSSGSGTFRTYNESFMLYTSTGDCSTSCTWTAVDQSGLKYTFGGNTSSVLLTGTVPRFWALSKVEDQWENSYEIQYQTTNGVLYPWKYTYGNREVEFVYTSRSGNMGSVFSSGGQETWNQVISKIQIRTGGNLIREYRFNYENGAYGRSRLSSLERSEYSSQWGDEDYLPLSFSYTDSSANSSFQNLTDYNLDSVTLKANIRIPLYDKAPCIEGAYWCFVAGQACPPIDLGGAACIATVNAAIISCNVYTYTWFDPCNGGQVVSTFLGGWADLNSDGKLDIQYLSGHVDSGIYPSSYIKRTSGFSNYTGLKLPAFQYNILNTMTFGDGNGDLRNDLFISSGSSLSGYISDGNSNSFSVTYANVPISAPAPVPITDYPIQYQKSYSFDLNRDGRSDYLWVVDGSTISYSLS
;
A
#
# COMPACT_ATOMS: atom_id res chain seq x y z
N MET A 1 35.17 43.35 -23.88
CA MET A 1 34.41 44.60 -24.07
C MET A 1 33.00 44.35 -23.54
N CYS A 2 32.41 45.01 -22.55
CA CYS A 2 32.78 46.01 -21.54
C CYS A 2 31.84 45.68 -20.32
N VAL A 3 32.34 45.42 -19.11
CA VAL A 3 32.68 46.34 -17.99
C VAL A 3 31.55 46.49 -16.94
N ASN A 4 31.80 45.87 -15.78
CA ASN A 4 31.71 46.30 -14.37
C ASN A 4 30.59 47.24 -13.83
N GLY A 5 30.14 46.92 -12.60
CA GLY A 5 29.57 47.92 -11.68
C GLY A 5 28.99 47.39 -10.35
N LYS A 6 29.85 47.06 -9.38
CA LYS A 6 29.64 47.21 -7.91
C LYS A 6 30.79 48.11 -7.41
N PRO A 7 30.89 48.59 -6.14
CA PRO A 7 29.92 48.85 -5.06
C PRO A 7 30.16 50.23 -4.35
N PHE A 8 29.34 50.60 -3.35
CA PHE A 8 29.61 51.56 -2.24
C PHE A 8 28.58 51.23 -1.13
N GLY A 9 28.82 51.23 0.19
CA GLY A 9 29.93 51.68 1.02
C GLY A 9 29.42 52.64 2.13
N LEU A 10 29.81 52.37 3.40
CA LEU A 10 29.70 53.16 4.65
C LEU A 10 28.50 52.88 5.59
N ILE A 11 28.59 52.94 6.94
CA ILE A 11 29.59 52.65 8.02
C ILE A 11 29.02 53.32 9.30
N ASP A 12 28.95 52.55 10.39
CA ASP A 12 28.99 52.86 11.85
C ASP A 12 27.96 53.85 12.49
N PHE A 13 27.54 53.77 13.78
CA PHE A 13 28.28 53.51 15.03
C PHE A 13 27.33 53.37 16.28
N PHE A 14 27.85 52.74 17.35
CA PHE A 14 27.59 52.86 18.82
C PHE A 14 26.37 52.15 19.50
N TRP A 15 26.64 51.13 20.36
CA TRP A 15 26.58 51.07 21.86
C TRP A 15 25.15 50.96 22.43
N GLU A 16 24.79 50.24 23.49
CA GLU A 16 25.43 49.48 24.58
C GLU A 16 24.27 48.73 25.31
N LYS A 17 24.59 47.73 26.15
CA LYS A 17 23.80 47.23 27.29
C LYS A 17 22.42 46.59 27.03
N ASP A 18 22.34 45.27 27.17
CA ASP A 18 21.75 44.62 28.36
C ASP A 18 21.74 43.10 28.20
N VAL A 19 22.72 42.43 28.79
CA VAL A 19 22.68 40.99 29.09
C VAL A 19 22.87 40.83 30.58
N LYS A 20 21.77 40.58 31.30
CA LYS A 20 21.73 40.14 32.70
C LYS A 20 20.63 39.10 32.88
N ASN A 21 20.94 38.12 33.73
CA ASN A 21 20.10 37.04 34.29
C ASN A 21 20.04 35.78 33.39
N LEU A 22 20.52 34.59 33.79
CA LEU A 22 20.61 33.98 35.12
C LEU A 22 21.92 33.20 35.30
N ASN A 23 22.61 33.46 36.42
CA ASN A 23 23.70 32.66 36.96
C ASN A 23 23.17 31.76 38.08
N ASN A 24 23.56 30.49 38.03
CA ASN A 24 24.07 29.66 39.14
C ASN A 24 23.58 30.03 40.56
N LEU A 25 22.51 29.38 41.02
CA LEU A 25 22.07 29.37 42.41
C LEU A 25 21.37 28.05 42.76
N GLU A 26 22.11 26.95 42.88
CA GLU A 26 21.68 25.73 43.61
C GLU A 26 22.94 24.88 43.90
N LEU A 27 23.82 25.34 44.80
CA LEU A 27 24.89 24.47 45.35
C LEU A 27 25.60 24.99 46.62
N ASN A 28 25.16 26.09 47.24
CA ASN A 28 25.89 26.69 48.37
C ASN A 28 25.04 27.01 49.62
N ARG A 29 23.99 26.22 49.88
CA ARG A 29 23.13 26.41 51.06
C ARG A 29 23.12 25.27 52.09
N ILE A 30 24.06 24.32 52.01
CA ILE A 30 24.17 23.20 52.97
C ILE A 30 25.43 23.27 53.87
N TYR A 31 26.39 24.17 53.61
CA TYR A 31 27.68 24.18 54.33
C TYR A 31 27.85 25.25 55.43
N LYS A 32 26.76 25.84 55.96
CA LYS A 32 26.82 26.79 57.08
C LYS A 32 25.84 26.44 58.20
N PHE A 33 25.95 25.24 58.77
CA PHE A 33 25.23 24.92 60.02
C PHE A 33 26.08 24.27 61.11
N PHE A 34 27.39 24.05 60.90
CA PHE A 34 28.24 23.45 61.94
C PHE A 34 29.55 24.20 62.12
N HIS A 35 29.49 25.30 62.85
CA HIS A 35 30.62 25.71 63.70
C HIS A 35 30.15 26.73 64.74
N PHE A 36 30.05 26.29 66.00
CA PHE A 36 30.57 26.93 67.23
C PHE A 36 29.74 26.52 68.45
N LEU A 37 30.32 25.65 69.29
CA LEU A 37 30.26 25.74 70.76
C LEU A 37 30.91 24.49 71.38
N PHE A 38 32.17 24.58 71.80
CA PHE A 38 32.55 24.64 73.23
C PHE A 38 34.03 24.33 73.42
N VAL A 39 34.69 25.22 74.17
CA VAL A 39 36.01 25.01 74.76
C VAL A 39 35.82 24.52 76.21
N TYR A 40 36.75 23.68 76.67
CA TYR A 40 37.17 23.43 78.05
C TYR A 40 36.64 22.21 78.85
N LYS A 41 37.60 21.27 78.99
CA LYS A 41 38.08 20.50 80.16
C LYS A 41 37.20 19.51 80.93
N LYS A 42 37.90 18.38 81.16
CA LYS A 42 37.85 17.41 82.26
C LYS A 42 36.67 16.43 82.22
N SER A 43 36.93 15.23 81.72
CA SER A 43 37.36 14.10 82.56
C SER A 43 37.40 12.82 81.72
N GLY A 44 38.54 12.12 81.81
CA GLY A 44 38.75 10.86 81.13
C GLY A 44 37.79 9.80 81.67
N LYS A 45 36.84 9.43 80.82
CA LYS A 45 36.06 8.17 80.78
C LYS A 45 34.93 8.20 79.74
N PHE A 46 34.71 9.34 79.06
CA PHE A 46 33.74 9.43 77.96
C PHE A 46 34.33 9.12 76.56
N ALA A 47 35.66 9.13 76.41
CA ALA A 47 36.32 8.95 75.12
C ALA A 47 36.36 7.49 74.62
N ILE A 48 36.17 6.49 75.50
CA ILE A 48 36.19 5.07 75.10
C ILE A 48 34.77 4.58 74.76
N LEU A 49 33.71 5.17 75.34
CA LEU A 49 32.34 4.85 74.94
C LEU A 49 31.97 5.47 73.57
N LEU A 50 32.55 6.63 73.24
CA LEU A 50 32.35 7.27 71.93
C LEU A 50 33.12 6.56 70.79
N LEU A 51 34.25 5.90 71.09
CA LEU A 51 35.03 5.12 70.12
C LEU A 51 34.43 3.73 69.85
N ILE A 52 33.66 3.16 70.78
CA ILE A 52 32.93 1.90 70.56
C ILE A 52 31.58 2.15 69.85
N PHE A 53 30.94 3.32 70.06
CA PHE A 53 29.77 3.74 69.28
C PHE A 53 30.11 4.29 67.88
N LEU A 54 31.38 4.54 67.55
CA LEU A 54 31.87 4.86 66.21
C LEU A 54 32.33 3.63 65.40
N GLN A 55 32.28 2.42 65.99
CA GLN A 55 32.51 1.14 65.29
C GLN A 55 31.25 0.27 65.19
N PHE A 56 30.17 0.66 65.87
CA PHE A 56 28.82 0.18 65.57
C PHE A 56 28.10 1.28 64.79
N SER A 57 28.39 1.35 63.49
CA SER A 57 27.45 1.90 62.52
C SER A 57 26.17 1.07 62.63
N PHE A 58 25.29 1.49 63.54
CA PHE A 58 23.87 1.33 63.35
C PHE A 58 23.61 1.92 61.96
N GLU A 59 23.50 1.04 60.98
CA GLU A 59 22.69 1.22 59.78
C GLU A 59 21.25 0.85 60.20
N PRO A 60 20.48 1.68 60.94
CA PRO A 60 19.06 1.48 60.92
C PRO A 60 18.62 2.01 59.55
N LEU A 61 18.09 1.11 58.72
CA LEU A 61 17.20 1.44 57.59
C LEU A 61 17.82 1.64 56.20
N SER A 62 18.99 1.08 55.88
CA SER A 62 19.37 0.90 54.45
C SER A 62 18.58 -0.21 53.74
N TRP A 63 17.92 -1.10 54.49
CA TRP A 63 16.95 -2.07 53.95
C TRP A 63 15.54 -1.49 53.70
N ILE A 64 15.28 -0.24 54.13
CA ILE A 64 14.00 0.45 53.85
C ILE A 64 14.14 1.52 52.75
N GLN A 65 15.37 1.90 52.36
CA GLN A 65 15.56 2.73 51.17
C GLN A 65 15.42 1.96 49.84
N SER A 66 15.46 0.62 49.87
CA SER A 66 15.08 -0.22 48.71
C SER A 66 13.57 -0.44 48.57
N PHE A 67 12.74 0.09 49.49
CA PHE A 67 11.28 0.06 49.38
C PHE A 67 10.64 1.38 48.91
N PHE A 68 11.43 2.45 48.72
CA PHE A 68 10.94 3.75 48.26
C PHE A 68 11.71 4.33 47.06
N SER A 69 12.31 3.46 46.25
CA SER A 69 12.91 3.84 44.97
C SER A 69 12.38 2.95 43.83
N SER A 70 11.05 2.88 43.70
CA SER A 70 10.40 2.51 42.44
C SER A 70 9.93 3.79 41.73
N SER A 71 10.87 4.58 41.21
CA SER A 71 10.53 5.59 40.22
C SER A 71 11.59 5.58 39.14
N ASN A 72 11.13 5.17 37.95
CA ASN A 72 11.85 4.99 36.70
C ASN A 72 12.46 3.59 36.53
N ALA A 73 11.58 2.58 36.50
CA ALA A 73 11.81 1.50 35.54
C ALA A 73 11.88 2.13 34.14
N ASP A 74 12.85 1.73 33.32
CA ASP A 74 12.88 2.15 31.92
C ASP A 74 11.52 1.81 31.29
N PRO A 75 10.91 2.76 30.56
CA PRO A 75 9.55 2.58 30.11
C PRO A 75 9.50 1.44 29.09
N ILE A 76 8.59 0.48 29.31
CA ILE A 76 8.52 -0.74 28.52
C ILE A 76 8.00 -0.38 27.12
N SER A 77 8.80 -0.63 26.09
CA SER A 77 8.43 -0.31 24.71
C SER A 77 7.47 -1.36 24.15
N GLN A 78 6.41 -0.89 23.48
CA GLN A 78 5.57 -1.77 22.65
C GLN A 78 6.31 -2.12 21.35
N PRO A 79 6.09 -3.32 20.78
CA PRO A 79 6.64 -3.65 19.46
C PRO A 79 6.06 -2.72 18.39
N PHE A 80 6.93 -2.12 17.59
CA PHE A 80 6.49 -1.34 16.44
C PHE A 80 5.94 -2.28 15.36
N PRO A 81 4.80 -1.93 14.73
CA PRO A 81 4.27 -2.71 13.63
C PRO A 81 5.25 -2.66 12.44
N ALA A 82 5.51 -3.82 11.83
CA ALA A 82 6.25 -3.86 10.57
C ALA A 82 5.35 -3.26 9.47
N ILE A 83 5.88 -2.28 8.75
CA ILE A 83 5.18 -1.70 7.60
C ILE A 83 5.48 -2.58 6.39
N GLN A 84 4.44 -3.15 5.80
CA GLN A 84 4.49 -3.96 4.59
C GLN A 84 3.87 -3.17 3.43
N VAL A 85 4.31 -3.42 2.20
CA VAL A 85 3.68 -2.84 1.00
C VAL A 85 3.05 -3.97 0.20
N ASP A 86 1.75 -3.86 -0.10
CA ASP A 86 1.07 -4.87 -0.90
C ASP A 86 1.33 -4.69 -2.42
N PRO A 87 0.94 -5.67 -3.27
CA PRO A 87 1.10 -5.55 -4.72
C PRO A 87 0.36 -4.37 -5.38
N SER A 88 -0.53 -3.68 -4.65
CA SER A 88 -1.18 -2.45 -5.12
C SER A 88 -0.40 -1.18 -4.76
N GLY A 89 0.77 -1.32 -4.12
CA GLY A 89 1.63 -0.21 -3.70
C GLY A 89 1.14 0.47 -2.41
N LYS A 90 0.20 -0.15 -1.68
CA LYS A 90 -0.39 0.41 -0.47
C LYS A 90 0.35 -0.08 0.78
N GLY A 91 0.58 0.83 1.72
CA GLY A 91 1.24 0.55 2.99
C GLY A 91 0.29 -0.06 4.02
N ASN A 92 0.62 -1.25 4.50
CA ASN A 92 -0.12 -2.01 5.49
C ASN A 92 0.68 -2.10 6.78
N ALA A 93 0.01 -1.94 7.92
CA ALA A 93 0.59 -2.09 9.24
C ALA A 93 -0.44 -2.78 10.13
N SER A 94 0.01 -3.65 11.04
CA SER A 94 -0.88 -4.34 11.98
C SER A 94 -0.30 -4.34 13.39
N VAL A 95 -1.15 -4.06 14.37
CA VAL A 95 -0.81 -4.16 15.80
C VAL A 95 -1.73 -5.20 16.43
N SER A 96 -1.15 -6.30 16.88
CA SER A 96 -1.91 -7.38 17.51
C SER A 96 -2.34 -7.02 18.92
N ILE A 97 -3.59 -7.39 19.25
CA ILE A 97 -4.13 -7.30 20.61
C ILE A 97 -3.79 -8.62 21.30
N GLU A 98 -2.88 -8.57 22.26
CA GLU A 98 -2.41 -9.77 22.95
C GLU A 98 -3.50 -10.32 23.87
N LEU A 99 -3.87 -11.57 23.66
CA LEU A 99 -4.87 -12.28 24.46
C LEU A 99 -4.22 -13.43 25.25
N PRO A 100 -4.69 -13.73 26.47
CA PRO A 100 -4.28 -14.92 27.20
C PRO A 100 -4.55 -16.21 26.41
N PRO A 101 -3.74 -17.26 26.61
CA PRO A 101 -3.95 -18.53 25.91
C PRO A 101 -5.31 -19.15 26.25
N GLY A 102 -6.01 -19.64 25.24
CA GLY A 102 -7.26 -20.41 25.37
C GLY A 102 -7.03 -21.92 25.43
N ALA A 103 -8.09 -22.66 25.74
CA ALA A 103 -8.04 -24.13 25.73
C ALA A 103 -7.81 -24.64 24.29
N GLY A 104 -6.96 -25.66 24.12
CA GLY A 104 -6.61 -26.19 22.79
C GLY A 104 -5.91 -25.19 21.85
N GLY A 105 -5.51 -24.01 22.34
CA GLY A 105 -5.00 -22.92 21.49
C GLY A 105 -6.10 -22.10 20.81
N ILE A 106 -7.37 -22.38 21.09
CA ILE A 106 -8.51 -21.65 20.53
C ILE A 106 -8.66 -20.31 21.26
N VAL A 107 -8.23 -19.24 20.58
CA VAL A 107 -8.26 -17.86 21.06
C VAL A 107 -8.64 -16.93 19.91
N PRO A 108 -9.42 -15.85 20.14
CA PRO A 108 -9.71 -14.88 19.09
C PRO A 108 -8.43 -14.23 18.54
N ASN A 109 -8.34 -14.06 17.21
CA ASN A 109 -7.24 -13.35 16.58
C ASN A 109 -7.60 -11.88 16.33
N LEU A 110 -7.35 -11.03 17.33
CA LEU A 110 -7.67 -9.61 17.29
C LEU A 110 -6.43 -8.79 16.94
N SER A 111 -6.53 -7.94 15.93
CA SER A 111 -5.49 -6.97 15.57
C SER A 111 -6.14 -5.69 15.06
N ILE A 112 -5.48 -4.55 15.26
CA ILE A 112 -5.81 -3.32 14.54
C ILE A 112 -4.97 -3.25 13.28
N VAL A 113 -5.61 -3.00 12.15
CA VAL A 113 -4.97 -3.01 10.83
C VAL A 113 -5.14 -1.67 10.16
N HIS A 114 -4.05 -1.15 9.61
CA HIS A 114 -4.08 0.02 8.77
C HIS A 114 -4.73 -0.35 7.44
N THR A 115 -5.71 0.45 7.04
CA THR A 115 -6.43 0.30 5.78
C THR A 115 -6.22 1.59 5.00
N THR A 116 -5.51 1.50 3.89
CA THR A 116 -5.20 2.64 3.01
C THR A 116 -6.40 3.14 2.21
N ASP A 117 -7.43 2.31 2.09
CA ASP A 117 -8.73 2.75 1.59
C ASP A 117 -9.49 3.40 2.74
N ALA A 118 -10.20 4.50 2.47
CA ALA A 118 -10.98 5.24 3.46
C ALA A 118 -12.04 4.35 4.10
N SER A 119 -11.64 3.56 5.09
CA SER A 119 -12.48 2.60 5.76
C SER A 119 -13.31 3.32 6.81
N ARG A 120 -14.52 2.81 6.99
CA ARG A 120 -15.43 3.25 8.05
C ARG A 120 -15.24 2.35 9.28
N GLY A 121 -14.00 1.92 9.53
CA GLY A 121 -13.68 0.94 10.58
C GLY A 121 -13.99 1.47 11.98
N ILE A 122 -14.17 0.57 12.94
CA ILE A 122 -14.52 0.91 14.33
C ILE A 122 -13.34 1.47 15.14
N VAL A 123 -12.14 1.54 14.55
CA VAL A 123 -10.88 1.99 15.19
C VAL A 123 -10.51 3.43 14.78
N GLY A 124 -11.27 4.07 13.89
CA GLY A 124 -10.98 5.42 13.38
C GLY A 124 -10.79 5.44 11.87
N GLU A 125 -10.48 6.61 11.32
CA GLU A 125 -10.15 6.74 9.90
C GLU A 125 -8.83 5.99 9.60
N ALA A 126 -8.81 5.25 8.48
CA ALA A 126 -7.69 4.43 8.00
C ALA A 126 -7.28 3.26 8.92
N TRP A 127 -8.10 2.90 9.90
CA TRP A 127 -7.87 1.74 10.78
C TRP A 127 -9.12 0.90 10.95
N ASP A 128 -8.95 -0.41 10.97
CA ASP A 128 -10.02 -1.36 11.25
C ASP A 128 -9.58 -2.41 12.27
N LEU A 129 -10.56 -3.15 12.81
CA LEU A 129 -10.34 -4.28 13.71
C LEU A 129 -10.47 -5.60 12.92
N THR A 130 -9.60 -6.57 13.17
CA THR A 130 -9.74 -7.94 12.67
C THR A 130 -10.30 -8.89 13.73
N GLY A 131 -10.77 -10.07 13.31
CA GLY A 131 -11.25 -11.13 14.21
C GLY A 131 -12.74 -11.07 14.55
N TRP A 132 -13.51 -10.32 13.77
CA TRP A 132 -14.98 -10.19 13.87
C TRP A 132 -15.63 -10.47 12.51
N ASP A 133 -15.34 -11.63 11.96
CA ASP A 133 -15.75 -12.04 10.63
C ASP A 133 -17.26 -12.02 10.40
N TRP A 134 -17.68 -12.00 9.14
CA TRP A 134 -19.08 -11.90 8.77
C TRP A 134 -19.40 -12.57 7.43
N ILE A 135 -20.71 -12.76 7.22
CA ILE A 135 -21.35 -13.09 5.95
C ILE A 135 -22.44 -12.05 5.71
N GLN A 136 -22.56 -11.54 4.50
CA GLN A 136 -23.64 -10.64 4.12
C GLN A 136 -24.18 -10.97 2.73
N ARG A 137 -25.38 -10.47 2.43
CA ARG A 137 -25.89 -10.46 1.05
C ARG A 137 -25.03 -9.54 0.19
N ASP A 138 -24.57 -10.03 -0.96
CA ASP A 138 -23.61 -9.32 -1.80
C ASP A 138 -24.23 -8.03 -2.38
N PRO A 139 -23.70 -6.84 -2.01
CA PRO A 139 -24.22 -5.57 -2.52
C PRO A 139 -23.80 -5.28 -3.98
N GLY A 140 -22.87 -6.05 -4.54
CA GLY A 140 -22.45 -5.93 -5.94
C GLY A 140 -23.49 -6.44 -6.95
N ASP A 141 -24.46 -7.21 -6.47
CA ASP A 141 -25.51 -7.83 -7.28
C ASP A 141 -26.92 -7.38 -6.85
N LYS A 142 -27.94 -7.80 -7.63
CA LYS A 142 -29.34 -7.52 -7.30
C LYS A 142 -29.79 -8.34 -6.08
N ILE A 143 -30.05 -7.65 -4.97
CA ILE A 143 -30.62 -8.25 -3.75
C ILE A 143 -32.15 -8.29 -3.85
N THR A 144 -32.73 -9.48 -3.72
CA THR A 144 -34.19 -9.72 -3.71
C THR A 144 -34.75 -10.11 -2.35
N PHE A 145 -33.89 -10.25 -1.33
CA PHE A 145 -34.22 -10.72 0.01
C PHE A 145 -34.79 -12.14 0.05
N SER A 146 -34.32 -12.98 -0.86
CA SER A 146 -34.70 -14.40 -0.97
C SER A 146 -33.53 -15.33 -0.65
N SER A 147 -33.77 -16.64 -0.59
CA SER A 147 -32.72 -17.65 -0.40
C SER A 147 -31.81 -17.82 -1.63
N SER A 148 -32.17 -17.23 -2.78
CA SER A 148 -31.37 -17.28 -4.02
C SER A 148 -30.44 -16.08 -4.23
N ASP A 149 -30.40 -15.13 -3.30
CA ASP A 149 -29.49 -14.00 -3.41
C ASP A 149 -28.02 -14.46 -3.30
N PRO A 150 -27.08 -13.74 -3.93
CA PRO A 150 -25.66 -13.96 -3.72
C PRO A 150 -25.22 -13.50 -2.33
N PHE A 151 -24.20 -14.18 -1.81
CA PHE A 151 -23.62 -13.90 -0.49
C PHE A 151 -22.11 -13.71 -0.62
N ILE A 152 -21.54 -12.92 0.27
CA ILE A 152 -20.11 -12.67 0.38
C ILE A 152 -19.67 -12.81 1.84
N SER A 153 -18.52 -13.44 2.06
CA SER A 153 -17.92 -13.66 3.39
C SER A 153 -16.61 -12.90 3.55
N SER A 154 -16.33 -12.39 4.76
CA SER A 154 -15.01 -11.79 5.07
C SER A 154 -13.87 -12.80 5.05
N LEU A 155 -14.14 -14.09 5.32
CA LEU A 155 -13.12 -15.14 5.34
C LEU A 155 -12.75 -15.65 3.94
N GLY A 156 -13.67 -15.56 2.99
CA GLY A 156 -13.60 -16.32 1.73
C GLY A 156 -14.03 -15.58 0.46
N GLY A 157 -14.53 -14.35 0.58
CA GLY A 157 -15.05 -13.59 -0.56
C GLY A 157 -16.41 -14.10 -1.04
N SER A 158 -16.72 -13.91 -2.33
CA SER A 158 -18.02 -14.24 -2.92
C SER A 158 -18.30 -15.74 -2.84
N LEU A 159 -19.53 -16.10 -2.46
CA LEU A 159 -19.98 -17.47 -2.24
C LEU A 159 -20.83 -17.95 -3.42
N VAL A 160 -20.50 -19.14 -3.92
CA VAL A 160 -21.19 -19.82 -5.02
C VAL A 160 -21.93 -21.03 -4.45
N SER A 161 -23.22 -21.13 -4.75
CA SER A 161 -24.05 -22.25 -4.26
C SER A 161 -23.67 -23.56 -4.95
N SER A 162 -23.51 -24.62 -4.17
CA SER A 162 -23.34 -26.00 -4.62
C SER A 162 -24.63 -26.84 -4.48
N GLY A 163 -25.75 -26.20 -4.12
CA GLY A 163 -27.04 -26.85 -3.85
C GLY A 163 -27.28 -27.17 -2.37
N SER A 164 -28.55 -27.39 -2.00
CA SER A 164 -28.99 -27.81 -0.65
C SER A 164 -28.44 -26.96 0.51
N GLY A 165 -28.36 -25.63 0.34
CA GLY A 165 -27.85 -24.71 1.37
C GLY A 165 -26.32 -24.76 1.54
N THR A 166 -25.59 -25.47 0.67
CA THR A 166 -24.13 -25.55 0.71
C THR A 166 -23.51 -24.58 -0.29
N PHE A 167 -22.40 -23.96 0.10
CA PHE A 167 -21.69 -22.94 -0.67
C PHE A 167 -20.18 -23.14 -0.59
N ARG A 168 -19.50 -22.69 -1.63
CA ARG A 168 -18.04 -22.61 -1.72
C ARG A 168 -17.63 -21.21 -2.15
N THR A 169 -16.38 -20.85 -1.95
CA THR A 169 -15.89 -19.54 -2.38
C THR A 169 -15.60 -19.54 -3.88
N TYR A 170 -15.84 -18.42 -4.55
CA TYR A 170 -15.58 -18.25 -5.99
C TYR A 170 -14.10 -18.49 -6.31
N ASN A 171 -13.22 -17.84 -5.53
CA ASN A 171 -11.82 -18.23 -5.43
C ASN A 171 -11.73 -19.29 -4.32
N GLU A 172 -11.51 -20.55 -4.70
CA GLU A 172 -11.57 -21.68 -3.76
C GLU A 172 -10.57 -21.50 -2.60
N SER A 173 -11.13 -21.42 -1.39
CA SER A 173 -10.43 -21.28 -0.11
C SER A 173 -10.37 -22.61 0.65
N PHE A 174 -11.03 -23.64 0.11
CA PHE A 174 -11.28 -24.94 0.74
C PHE A 174 -12.12 -24.87 2.03
N MET A 175 -12.80 -23.74 2.25
CA MET A 175 -13.82 -23.63 3.28
C MET A 175 -15.17 -24.10 2.75
N LEU A 176 -15.88 -24.92 3.53
CA LEU A 176 -17.23 -25.35 3.24
C LEU A 176 -18.22 -24.52 4.03
N TYR A 177 -19.09 -23.79 3.34
CA TYR A 177 -20.14 -22.99 3.96
C TYR A 177 -21.49 -23.72 3.86
N THR A 178 -22.25 -23.73 4.94
CA THR A 178 -23.58 -24.33 5.02
C THR A 178 -24.54 -23.34 5.67
N SER A 179 -25.60 -22.97 4.96
CA SER A 179 -26.73 -22.23 5.54
C SER A 179 -27.80 -23.22 6.03
N THR A 180 -28.27 -23.00 7.25
CA THR A 180 -29.33 -23.80 7.88
C THR A 180 -30.54 -22.91 8.15
N GLY A 181 -31.71 -23.32 7.68
CA GLY A 181 -32.94 -22.52 7.72
C GLY A 181 -33.23 -21.84 6.37
N ASP A 182 -34.18 -20.91 6.36
CA ASP A 182 -34.55 -20.14 5.16
C ASP A 182 -34.06 -18.71 5.33
N CYS A 183 -33.04 -18.32 4.57
CA CYS A 183 -32.46 -16.99 4.67
C CYS A 183 -33.42 -15.85 4.27
N SER A 184 -34.60 -16.13 3.70
CA SER A 184 -35.66 -15.13 3.52
C SER A 184 -36.43 -14.80 4.81
N THR A 185 -36.29 -15.61 5.87
CA THR A 185 -36.96 -15.40 7.16
C THR A 185 -35.98 -15.46 8.33
N SER A 186 -35.30 -16.60 8.50
CA SER A 186 -34.27 -16.82 9.50
C SER A 186 -33.36 -17.96 9.07
N CYS A 187 -32.06 -17.70 9.04
CA CYS A 187 -31.05 -18.72 8.81
C CYS A 187 -29.79 -18.43 9.63
N THR A 188 -29.03 -19.49 9.89
CA THR A 188 -27.70 -19.46 10.52
C THR A 188 -26.70 -20.06 9.55
N TRP A 189 -25.47 -19.56 9.58
CA TRP A 189 -24.40 -20.06 8.73
C TRP A 189 -23.34 -20.79 9.55
N THR A 190 -22.76 -21.82 8.95
CA THR A 190 -21.59 -22.51 9.45
C THR A 190 -20.56 -22.59 8.34
N ALA A 191 -19.32 -22.19 8.62
CA ALA A 191 -18.17 -22.44 7.75
C ALA A 191 -17.21 -23.39 8.44
N VAL A 192 -16.66 -24.35 7.70
CA VAL A 192 -15.65 -25.30 8.21
C VAL A 192 -14.42 -25.22 7.32
N ASP A 193 -13.25 -25.01 7.92
CA ASP A 193 -11.98 -24.98 7.20
C ASP A 193 -11.35 -26.38 7.01
N GLN A 194 -10.20 -26.44 6.34
CA GLN A 194 -9.47 -27.70 6.11
C GLN A 194 -8.98 -28.38 7.39
N SER A 195 -8.74 -27.61 8.46
CA SER A 195 -8.33 -28.15 9.76
C SER A 195 -9.51 -28.74 10.54
N GLY A 196 -10.73 -28.49 10.08
CA GLY A 196 -11.98 -28.86 10.74
C GLY A 196 -12.38 -27.90 11.84
N LEU A 197 -11.80 -26.70 11.88
CA LEU A 197 -12.25 -25.61 12.73
C LEU A 197 -13.57 -25.07 12.19
N LYS A 198 -14.55 -24.89 13.09
CA LYS A 198 -15.91 -24.52 12.74
C LYS A 198 -16.22 -23.10 13.18
N TYR A 199 -16.69 -22.30 12.23
CA TYR A 199 -17.10 -20.91 12.39
C TYR A 199 -18.61 -20.82 12.26
N THR A 200 -19.30 -20.31 13.28
CA THR A 200 -20.75 -20.11 13.25
C THR A 200 -21.05 -18.63 13.11
N PHE A 201 -21.88 -18.25 12.14
CA PHE A 201 -22.33 -16.87 11.93
C PHE A 201 -23.84 -16.77 12.14
N GLY A 202 -24.28 -15.79 12.92
CA GLY A 202 -25.66 -15.75 13.40
C GLY A 202 -25.87 -16.69 14.60
N GLY A 203 -27.06 -17.25 14.74
CA GLY A 203 -27.39 -18.20 15.81
C GLY A 203 -27.69 -17.57 17.18
N ASN A 204 -27.17 -16.37 17.45
CA ASN A 204 -27.65 -15.50 18.52
C ASN A 204 -28.29 -14.23 17.94
N THR A 205 -29.27 -13.65 18.64
CA THR A 205 -30.02 -12.48 18.13
C THR A 205 -29.15 -11.23 17.98
N SER A 206 -28.04 -11.14 18.71
CA SER A 206 -27.12 -10.01 18.63
C SER A 206 -26.20 -10.06 17.41
N SER A 207 -25.96 -11.21 16.76
CA SER A 207 -25.05 -11.32 15.61
C SER A 207 -25.74 -11.23 14.24
N VAL A 208 -27.01 -10.84 14.19
CA VAL A 208 -27.77 -10.76 12.92
C VAL A 208 -28.35 -9.36 12.75
N LEU A 209 -28.11 -8.74 11.58
CA LEU A 209 -28.84 -7.54 11.17
C LEU A 209 -29.97 -7.90 10.21
N LEU A 210 -31.14 -7.33 10.48
CA LEU A 210 -32.33 -7.46 9.66
C LEU A 210 -32.56 -6.18 8.84
N THR A 211 -33.21 -6.33 7.69
CA THR A 211 -33.94 -5.24 7.03
C THR A 211 -35.42 -5.62 6.96
N GLY A 212 -36.26 -4.83 7.64
CA GLY A 212 -37.60 -5.28 8.00
C GLY A 212 -37.54 -6.55 8.85
N THR A 213 -38.01 -7.66 8.29
CA THR A 213 -37.99 -8.99 8.93
C THR A 213 -36.97 -9.96 8.33
N VAL A 214 -36.22 -9.55 7.31
CA VAL A 214 -35.31 -10.45 6.57
C VAL A 214 -33.86 -10.21 6.99
N PRO A 215 -33.08 -11.26 7.30
CA PRO A 215 -31.67 -11.10 7.60
C PRO A 215 -30.86 -10.67 6.38
N ARG A 216 -29.98 -9.69 6.58
CA ARG A 216 -29.08 -9.14 5.55
C ARG A 216 -27.59 -9.33 5.87
N PHE A 217 -27.25 -9.50 7.15
CA PHE A 217 -25.88 -9.61 7.66
C PHE A 217 -25.83 -10.57 8.84
N TRP A 218 -24.81 -11.43 8.87
CA TRP A 218 -24.53 -12.41 9.91
C TRP A 218 -23.09 -12.26 10.37
N ALA A 219 -22.90 -11.78 11.60
CA ALA A 219 -21.59 -11.71 12.23
C ALA A 219 -21.21 -13.06 12.85
N LEU A 220 -19.90 -13.31 12.96
CA LEU A 220 -19.33 -14.48 13.61
C LEU A 220 -19.75 -14.51 15.08
N SER A 221 -20.40 -15.57 15.54
CA SER A 221 -20.87 -15.70 16.91
C SER A 221 -20.10 -16.71 17.73
N LYS A 222 -19.52 -17.73 17.08
CA LYS A 222 -18.77 -18.79 17.76
C LYS A 222 -17.71 -19.40 16.83
N VAL A 223 -16.55 -19.71 17.39
CA VAL A 223 -15.54 -20.58 16.76
C VAL A 223 -15.24 -21.74 17.68
N GLU A 224 -15.27 -22.95 17.16
CA GLU A 224 -15.07 -24.18 17.93
C GLU A 224 -14.23 -25.20 17.15
N ASP A 225 -13.35 -25.89 17.86
CA ASP A 225 -12.59 -27.02 17.33
C ASP A 225 -13.35 -28.35 17.48
N GLN A 226 -12.74 -29.44 16.98
CA GLN A 226 -13.30 -30.80 17.07
C GLN A 226 -13.35 -31.36 18.50
N TRP A 227 -12.65 -30.72 19.45
CA TRP A 227 -12.58 -31.11 20.86
C TRP A 227 -13.46 -30.21 21.74
N GLU A 228 -14.36 -29.43 21.14
CA GLU A 228 -15.28 -28.50 21.81
C GLU A 228 -14.58 -27.34 22.54
N ASN A 229 -13.31 -27.06 22.27
CA ASN A 229 -12.69 -25.81 22.70
C ASN A 229 -13.24 -24.69 21.82
N SER A 230 -13.75 -23.63 22.44
CA SER A 230 -14.44 -22.57 21.70
C SER A 230 -14.28 -21.19 22.31
N TYR A 231 -14.53 -20.18 21.49
CA TYR A 231 -14.83 -18.83 21.94
C TYR A 231 -16.13 -18.32 21.31
N GLU A 232 -16.82 -17.43 22.00
CA GLU A 232 -18.06 -16.80 21.55
C GLU A 232 -17.92 -15.27 21.47
N ILE A 233 -18.70 -14.66 20.58
CA ILE A 233 -18.74 -13.22 20.34
C ILE A 233 -20.16 -12.69 20.51
N GLN A 234 -20.28 -11.60 21.26
CA GLN A 234 -21.50 -10.84 21.44
C GLN A 234 -21.34 -9.43 20.87
N TYR A 235 -22.43 -8.90 20.34
CA TYR A 235 -22.46 -7.61 19.66
C TYR A 235 -23.51 -6.68 20.25
N GLN A 236 -23.32 -5.38 20.03
CA GLN A 236 -24.31 -4.34 20.24
C GLN A 236 -24.70 -3.73 18.89
N THR A 237 -25.99 -3.44 18.72
CA THR A 237 -26.50 -2.84 17.49
C THR A 237 -26.84 -1.37 17.71
N THR A 238 -26.17 -0.49 16.97
CA THR A 238 -26.43 0.96 17.01
C THR A 238 -26.58 1.49 15.58
N ASN A 239 -27.68 2.17 15.28
CA ASN A 239 -27.94 2.82 13.99
C ASN A 239 -27.67 1.94 12.75
N GLY A 240 -28.08 0.67 12.80
CA GLY A 240 -27.93 -0.27 11.70
C GLY A 240 -26.53 -0.90 11.56
N VAL A 241 -25.62 -0.67 12.51
CA VAL A 241 -24.27 -1.25 12.54
C VAL A 241 -24.12 -2.17 13.75
N LEU A 242 -23.47 -3.32 13.56
CA LEU A 242 -23.05 -4.21 14.64
C LEU A 242 -21.67 -3.81 15.15
N TYR A 243 -21.52 -3.71 16.47
CA TYR A 243 -20.27 -3.45 17.13
C TYR A 243 -19.92 -4.64 18.02
N PRO A 244 -18.75 -5.30 17.85
CA PRO A 244 -18.30 -6.35 18.76
C PRO A 244 -18.24 -5.77 20.17
N TRP A 245 -18.91 -6.40 21.12
CA TRP A 245 -18.98 -5.92 22.49
C TRP A 245 -18.16 -6.80 23.43
N LYS A 246 -18.31 -8.13 23.32
CA LYS A 246 -17.66 -9.06 24.26
C LYS A 246 -17.27 -10.36 23.59
N TYR A 247 -16.06 -10.83 23.88
CA TYR A 247 -15.58 -12.17 23.54
C TYR A 247 -15.38 -12.98 24.82
N THR A 248 -15.80 -14.24 24.82
CA THR A 248 -15.71 -15.13 25.99
C THR A 248 -15.11 -16.47 25.61
N TYR A 249 -14.09 -16.91 26.34
CA TYR A 249 -13.48 -18.24 26.18
C TYR A 249 -12.91 -18.76 27.51
N GLY A 250 -13.47 -19.87 27.98
CA GLY A 250 -13.19 -20.38 29.33
C GLY A 250 -13.51 -19.33 30.41
N ASN A 251 -12.54 -19.00 31.25
CA ASN A 251 -12.64 -17.95 32.27
C ASN A 251 -12.09 -16.58 31.83
N ARG A 252 -11.90 -16.37 30.51
CA ARG A 252 -11.32 -15.14 29.95
C ARG A 252 -12.38 -14.38 29.18
N GLU A 253 -12.29 -13.06 29.28
CA GLU A 253 -13.23 -12.14 28.65
C GLU A 253 -12.48 -10.97 28.01
N VAL A 254 -12.89 -10.57 26.81
CA VAL A 254 -12.40 -9.36 26.13
C VAL A 254 -13.60 -8.47 25.87
N GLU A 255 -13.61 -7.28 26.48
CA GLU A 255 -14.70 -6.31 26.37
C GLU A 255 -14.26 -5.07 25.62
N PHE A 256 -15.11 -4.62 24.69
CA PHE A 256 -14.91 -3.43 23.89
C PHE A 256 -15.79 -2.30 24.42
N VAL A 257 -15.15 -1.17 24.74
CA VAL A 257 -15.84 0.04 25.19
C VAL A 257 -15.78 1.06 24.07
N TYR A 258 -16.93 1.62 23.70
CA TYR A 258 -17.07 2.57 22.60
C TYR A 258 -17.29 3.99 23.11
N THR A 259 -16.82 4.96 22.33
CA THR A 259 -17.13 6.38 22.47
C THR A 259 -17.72 6.93 21.17
N SER A 260 -18.33 8.11 21.24
CA SER A 260 -18.87 8.78 20.05
C SER A 260 -17.74 9.15 19.08
N ARG A 261 -17.93 8.80 17.81
CA ARG A 261 -17.08 9.24 16.70
C ARG A 261 -17.30 10.73 16.43
N SER A 262 -16.21 11.48 16.30
CA SER A 262 -16.20 12.86 15.81
C SER A 262 -16.25 12.93 14.28
N GLY A 263 -16.82 14.02 13.76
CA GLY A 263 -16.96 14.27 12.34
C GLY A 263 -18.21 13.64 11.72
N ASN A 264 -18.78 14.30 10.71
CA ASN A 264 -19.96 13.77 10.02
C ASN A 264 -19.54 12.72 8.99
N MET A 265 -19.93 11.47 9.23
CA MET A 265 -19.70 10.34 8.33
C MET A 265 -20.76 10.21 7.23
N GLY A 266 -21.90 10.89 7.38
CA GLY A 266 -23.12 10.62 6.65
C GLY A 266 -23.72 9.26 7.01
N SER A 267 -24.91 8.98 6.47
CA SER A 267 -25.45 7.62 6.43
C SER A 267 -25.07 6.95 5.13
N VAL A 268 -24.77 5.66 5.19
CA VAL A 268 -24.59 4.82 4.01
C VAL A 268 -25.73 3.81 3.93
N PHE A 269 -25.93 3.27 2.73
CA PHE A 269 -26.91 2.23 2.51
C PHE A 269 -26.20 1.01 1.94
N SER A 270 -26.29 -0.11 2.65
CA SER A 270 -25.69 -1.38 2.26
C SER A 270 -26.69 -2.51 2.47
N SER A 271 -26.77 -3.43 1.51
CA SER A 271 -27.66 -4.59 1.54
C SER A 271 -29.11 -4.26 1.94
N GLY A 272 -29.61 -3.11 1.46
CA GLY A 272 -30.95 -2.57 1.70
C GLY A 272 -31.24 -2.06 3.12
N GLY A 273 -30.22 -1.78 3.93
CA GLY A 273 -30.34 -1.11 5.23
C GLY A 273 -29.55 0.19 5.29
N GLN A 274 -30.02 1.15 6.09
CA GLN A 274 -29.26 2.37 6.42
C GLN A 274 -28.29 2.07 7.56
N GLU A 275 -27.05 2.55 7.44
CA GLU A 275 -25.99 2.40 8.42
C GLU A 275 -25.39 3.76 8.76
N THR A 276 -25.26 4.03 10.06
CA THR A 276 -24.58 5.24 10.55
C THR A 276 -23.51 4.85 11.56
N TRP A 277 -22.26 5.02 11.14
CA TRP A 277 -21.06 4.64 11.88
C TRP A 277 -20.65 5.79 12.81
N ASN A 278 -21.27 5.86 13.98
CA ASN A 278 -21.12 6.97 14.94
C ASN A 278 -20.31 6.60 16.19
N GLN A 279 -19.68 5.43 16.23
CA GLN A 279 -18.89 4.98 17.37
C GLN A 279 -17.49 4.55 16.94
N VAL A 280 -16.52 4.77 17.84
CA VAL A 280 -15.15 4.23 17.75
C VAL A 280 -14.77 3.58 19.07
N ILE A 281 -13.89 2.59 19.02
CA ILE A 281 -13.39 1.89 20.21
C ILE A 281 -12.60 2.89 21.05
N SER A 282 -12.97 3.08 22.31
CA SER A 282 -12.20 3.84 23.28
C SER A 282 -11.25 2.94 24.08
N LYS A 283 -11.71 1.73 24.44
CA LYS A 283 -10.90 0.79 25.22
C LYS A 283 -11.18 -0.66 24.83
N ILE A 284 -10.16 -1.50 25.00
CA ILE A 284 -10.30 -2.96 25.02
C ILE A 284 -9.82 -3.44 26.39
N GLN A 285 -10.69 -4.09 27.15
CA GLN A 285 -10.41 -4.62 28.48
C GLN A 285 -10.36 -6.13 28.45
N ILE A 286 -9.27 -6.71 28.94
CA ILE A 286 -9.05 -8.15 28.96
C ILE A 286 -9.03 -8.63 30.41
N ARG A 287 -9.92 -9.57 30.73
CA ARG A 287 -10.10 -10.12 32.07
C ARG A 287 -9.82 -11.61 32.09
N THR A 288 -9.25 -12.10 33.20
CA THR A 288 -9.12 -13.54 33.50
C THR A 288 -9.64 -13.82 34.90
N GLY A 289 -10.62 -14.71 35.03
CA GLY A 289 -11.28 -15.00 36.30
C GLY A 289 -11.93 -13.75 36.93
N GLY A 290 -12.42 -12.82 36.11
CA GLY A 290 -13.02 -11.54 36.53
C GLY A 290 -12.04 -10.39 36.78
N ASN A 291 -10.75 -10.69 36.98
CA ASN A 291 -9.72 -9.68 37.21
C ASN A 291 -9.28 -9.05 35.89
N LEU A 292 -9.21 -7.73 35.81
CA LEU A 292 -8.59 -7.02 34.70
C LEU A 292 -7.09 -7.31 34.73
N ILE A 293 -6.55 -7.77 33.60
CA ILE A 293 -5.13 -8.08 33.46
C ILE A 293 -4.45 -7.22 32.40
N ARG A 294 -5.21 -6.69 31.43
CA ARG A 294 -4.69 -5.87 30.35
C ARG A 294 -5.76 -4.90 29.86
N GLU A 295 -5.35 -3.67 29.59
CA GLU A 295 -6.20 -2.64 28.98
C GLU A 295 -5.44 -1.98 27.81
N TYR A 296 -6.09 -1.88 26.66
CA TYR A 296 -5.66 -1.03 25.56
C TYR A 296 -6.54 0.22 25.53
N ARG A 297 -5.94 1.42 25.48
CA ARG A 297 -6.68 2.69 25.38
C ARG A 297 -6.36 3.37 24.05
N PHE A 298 -7.43 3.76 23.37
CA PHE A 298 -7.40 4.38 22.06
C PHE A 298 -7.66 5.88 22.23
N ASN A 299 -6.66 6.68 21.88
CA ASN A 299 -6.77 8.14 21.88
C ASN A 299 -6.96 8.63 20.46
N TYR A 300 -7.79 9.66 20.31
CA TYR A 300 -8.17 10.19 19.01
C TYR A 300 -7.86 11.68 18.91
N GLU A 301 -7.39 12.07 17.73
CA GLU A 301 -7.37 13.46 17.30
C GLU A 301 -8.46 13.72 16.26
N ASN A 302 -8.80 14.99 16.06
CA ASN A 302 -9.70 15.41 15.00
C ASN A 302 -8.89 15.65 13.73
N GLY A 303 -8.99 14.75 12.77
CA GLY A 303 -8.42 14.91 11.44
C GLY A 303 -9.21 15.87 10.54
N ALA A 304 -8.91 15.83 9.24
CA ALA A 304 -9.64 16.58 8.23
C ALA A 304 -11.17 16.37 8.34
N TYR A 305 -11.93 17.47 8.23
CA TYR A 305 -13.39 17.50 8.42
C TYR A 305 -13.87 17.07 9.82
N GLY A 306 -12.98 17.08 10.82
CA GLY A 306 -13.28 16.75 12.21
C GLY A 306 -13.45 15.27 12.49
N ARG A 307 -12.96 14.39 11.59
CA ARG A 307 -13.09 12.93 11.73
C ARG A 307 -12.14 12.37 12.78
N SER A 308 -12.58 11.37 13.55
CA SER A 308 -11.72 10.70 14.54
C SER A 308 -10.59 9.92 13.85
N ARG A 309 -9.35 10.32 14.13
CA ARG A 309 -8.12 9.61 13.74
C ARG A 309 -7.40 9.11 14.97
N LEU A 310 -6.96 7.85 14.94
CA LEU A 310 -6.26 7.22 16.06
C LEU A 310 -4.91 7.91 16.26
N SER A 311 -4.73 8.71 17.31
CA SER A 311 -3.47 9.43 17.57
C SER A 311 -2.50 8.62 18.41
N SER A 312 -3.01 7.79 19.34
CA SER A 312 -2.16 6.86 20.08
C SER A 312 -2.89 5.63 20.58
N LEU A 313 -2.12 4.55 20.77
CA LEU A 313 -2.53 3.33 21.44
C LEU A 313 -1.67 3.11 22.69
N GLU A 314 -2.29 3.24 23.85
CA GLU A 314 -1.67 2.93 25.14
C GLU A 314 -2.01 1.49 25.55
N ARG A 315 -1.09 0.87 26.29
CA ARG A 315 -1.27 -0.46 26.87
C ARG A 315 -0.85 -0.44 28.33
N SER A 316 -1.69 -1.02 29.19
CA SER A 316 -1.40 -1.25 30.60
C SER A 316 -1.63 -2.72 30.93
N GLU A 317 -0.78 -3.30 31.77
CA GLU A 317 -0.96 -4.61 32.40
C GLU A 317 -1.26 -4.42 33.88
N TYR A 318 -2.08 -5.31 34.44
CA TYR A 318 -2.50 -5.28 35.84
C TYR A 318 -2.21 -6.63 36.48
N SER A 319 -1.48 -6.61 37.59
CA SER A 319 -1.21 -7.81 38.37
C SER A 319 -1.34 -7.55 39.86
N SER A 320 -2.15 -8.35 40.54
CA SER A 320 -2.23 -8.32 42.00
C SER A 320 -0.95 -8.81 42.68
N GLN A 321 -0.06 -9.49 41.95
CA GLN A 321 1.21 -10.03 42.47
C GLN A 321 2.41 -9.15 42.14
N TRP A 322 2.41 -8.55 40.93
CA TRP A 322 3.57 -7.83 40.39
C TRP A 322 3.37 -6.31 40.30
N GLY A 323 2.16 -5.83 40.59
CA GLY A 323 1.78 -4.42 40.41
C GLY A 323 1.25 -4.15 39.00
N ASP A 324 1.03 -2.87 38.73
CA ASP A 324 0.53 -2.39 37.44
C ASP A 324 1.72 -1.90 36.61
N GLU A 325 1.72 -2.21 35.31
CA GLU A 325 2.78 -1.85 34.37
C GLU A 325 2.20 -1.07 33.20
N ASP A 326 2.76 0.09 32.90
CA ASP A 326 2.39 0.91 31.73
C ASP A 326 3.48 0.83 30.66
N TYR A 327 3.03 0.65 29.41
CA TYR A 327 3.90 0.64 28.24
C TYR A 327 3.95 2.02 27.59
N LEU A 328 5.05 2.31 26.89
CA LEU A 328 5.13 3.50 26.04
C LEU A 328 4.01 3.49 25.00
N PRO A 329 3.28 4.60 24.80
CA PRO A 329 2.24 4.67 23.79
C PRO A 329 2.80 4.49 22.39
N LEU A 330 2.11 3.74 21.55
CA LEU A 330 2.34 3.80 20.11
C LEU A 330 1.67 5.08 19.60
N SER A 331 2.44 5.98 18.99
CA SER A 331 1.93 7.22 18.40
C SER A 331 1.77 7.10 16.90
N PHE A 332 0.66 7.60 16.38
CA PHE A 332 0.35 7.64 14.96
C PHE A 332 0.20 9.09 14.51
N SER A 333 0.82 9.43 13.38
CA SER A 333 0.78 10.77 12.80
C SER A 333 0.25 10.71 11.39
N TYR A 334 -0.63 11.65 11.04
CA TYR A 334 -1.26 11.72 9.72
C TYR A 334 -0.89 13.01 9.01
N THR A 335 -0.88 12.95 7.67
CA THR A 335 -0.77 14.15 6.85
C THR A 335 -2.15 14.77 6.64
N ASP A 336 -2.38 15.96 7.21
CA ASP A 336 -3.53 16.77 6.84
C ASP A 336 -3.28 17.45 5.49
N SER A 337 -4.23 17.31 4.56
CA SER A 337 -4.22 18.02 3.27
C SER A 337 -4.59 19.51 3.44
N SER A 338 -4.07 20.18 4.46
CA SER A 338 -4.16 21.63 4.64
C SER A 338 -2.97 22.37 4.05
N ALA A 339 -1.90 21.65 3.67
CA ALA A 339 -0.93 22.16 2.71
C ALA A 339 -1.53 22.00 1.32
N ASN A 340 -1.41 23.04 0.50
CA ASN A 340 -1.57 22.97 -0.95
C ASN A 340 -0.86 21.74 -1.51
N SER A 341 -1.54 20.60 -1.59
CA SER A 341 -1.32 19.65 -2.67
C SER A 341 -2.00 20.23 -3.90
N SER A 342 -1.63 21.46 -4.27
CA SER A 342 -1.31 21.61 -5.67
C SER A 342 -0.29 20.53 -5.90
N PHE A 343 -0.46 19.72 -6.94
CA PHE A 343 0.73 19.30 -7.65
C PHE A 343 1.49 20.61 -7.81
N GLN A 344 2.55 20.83 -7.02
CA GLN A 344 3.50 21.84 -7.41
C GLN A 344 3.84 21.36 -8.80
N ASN A 345 3.40 22.14 -9.80
CA ASN A 345 4.12 22.14 -11.05
C ASN A 345 5.54 22.33 -10.57
N LEU A 346 6.31 21.25 -10.58
CA LEU A 346 7.69 21.24 -10.19
C LEU A 346 8.34 22.13 -11.25
N THR A 347 8.31 23.44 -11.02
CA THR A 347 8.89 24.43 -11.90
C THR A 347 10.42 24.25 -11.96
N ASP A 348 10.96 23.40 -11.08
CA ASP A 348 12.35 23.00 -11.04
C ASP A 348 12.62 21.58 -11.58
N TYR A 349 11.61 20.80 -12.00
CA TYR A 349 11.85 19.61 -12.82
C TYR A 349 11.82 19.99 -14.29
N ASN A 350 12.99 20.38 -14.79
CA ASN A 350 13.23 20.48 -16.22
C ASN A 350 13.26 19.08 -16.86
N LEU A 351 12.07 18.54 -17.14
CA LEU A 351 11.86 17.29 -17.89
C LEU A 351 12.38 17.37 -19.33
N ASP A 352 12.72 18.55 -19.86
CA ASP A 352 13.37 18.66 -21.17
C ASP A 352 14.78 18.03 -21.15
N SER A 353 15.40 17.90 -19.96
CA SER A 353 16.70 17.23 -19.78
C SER A 353 16.61 15.74 -19.44
N VAL A 354 15.43 15.24 -19.05
CA VAL A 354 15.20 13.83 -18.68
C VAL A 354 14.19 13.22 -19.65
N THR A 355 14.70 12.62 -20.73
CA THR A 355 13.85 11.95 -21.72
C THR A 355 13.36 10.60 -21.19
N LEU A 356 12.31 10.61 -20.36
CA LEU A 356 11.59 9.40 -19.91
C LEU A 356 10.86 8.68 -21.06
N LYS A 357 10.98 9.18 -22.29
CA LYS A 357 10.25 8.70 -23.45
C LYS A 357 11.19 8.10 -24.48
N ALA A 358 10.73 7.07 -25.16
CA ALA A 358 11.32 6.58 -26.39
C ALA A 358 10.60 7.23 -27.58
N ASN A 359 11.37 7.60 -28.60
CA ASN A 359 10.80 8.00 -29.88
C ASN A 359 10.70 6.76 -30.77
N ILE A 360 9.47 6.30 -31.00
CA ILE A 360 9.18 5.07 -31.76
C ILE A 360 8.33 5.41 -32.97
N ARG A 361 8.32 4.54 -33.98
CA ARG A 361 7.41 4.69 -35.12
C ARG A 361 6.10 3.97 -34.86
N ILE A 362 4.98 4.62 -35.17
CA ILE A 362 3.63 4.05 -35.20
C ILE A 362 3.00 4.28 -36.59
N PRO A 363 1.94 3.56 -37.00
CA PRO A 363 1.33 3.83 -38.29
C PRO A 363 0.53 5.13 -38.24
N LEU A 364 0.23 5.66 -39.41
CA LEU A 364 -0.64 6.82 -39.52
C LEU A 364 -2.08 6.40 -39.23
N TYR A 365 -2.72 7.13 -38.32
CA TYR A 365 -4.15 6.99 -38.07
C TYR A 365 -4.97 7.51 -39.25
N ASP A 366 -4.59 8.68 -39.78
CA ASP A 366 -5.14 9.25 -41.01
C ASP A 366 -4.20 8.97 -42.19
N LYS A 367 -4.71 8.22 -43.17
CA LYS A 367 -3.97 7.77 -44.35
C LYS A 367 -4.29 8.60 -45.61
N ALA A 368 -5.19 9.58 -45.52
CA ALA A 368 -5.54 10.44 -46.63
C ALA A 368 -4.31 11.10 -47.27
N PRO A 369 -3.32 11.63 -46.51
CA PRO A 369 -2.13 12.22 -47.11
C PRO A 369 -1.29 11.25 -47.94
N CYS A 370 -1.28 9.96 -47.57
CA CYS A 370 -0.55 8.92 -48.30
C CYS A 370 -1.21 8.58 -49.64
N ILE A 371 -2.53 8.39 -49.62
CA ILE A 371 -3.31 8.03 -50.80
C ILE A 371 -3.34 9.19 -51.80
N GLU A 372 -3.66 10.40 -51.31
CA GLU A 372 -3.70 11.61 -52.13
C GLU A 372 -2.32 11.95 -52.69
N GLY A 373 -1.27 11.89 -51.87
CA GLY A 373 0.09 12.18 -52.30
C GLY A 373 0.60 11.22 -53.38
N ALA A 374 0.35 9.91 -53.23
CA ALA A 374 0.68 8.92 -54.25
C ALA A 374 -0.08 9.16 -55.56
N TYR A 375 -1.37 9.52 -55.48
CA TYR A 375 -2.18 9.89 -56.64
C TYR A 375 -1.61 11.12 -57.38
N TRP A 376 -1.26 12.19 -56.66
CA TRP A 376 -0.67 13.38 -57.28
C TRP A 376 0.69 13.09 -57.91
N CYS A 377 1.51 12.23 -57.32
CA CYS A 377 2.75 11.77 -57.94
C CYS A 377 2.51 10.95 -59.21
N PHE A 378 1.49 10.11 -59.25
CA PHE A 378 1.10 9.40 -60.47
C PHE A 378 0.65 10.35 -61.58
N VAL A 379 -0.16 11.36 -61.25
CA VAL A 379 -0.64 12.39 -62.19
C VAL A 379 0.52 13.26 -62.69
N ALA A 380 1.46 13.62 -61.83
CA ALA A 380 2.66 14.39 -62.18
C ALA A 380 3.55 13.68 -63.22
N GLY A 381 3.53 12.34 -63.26
CA GLY A 381 4.27 11.53 -64.21
C GLY A 381 3.57 11.28 -65.56
N GLN A 382 2.34 11.77 -65.76
CA GLN A 382 1.59 11.51 -66.99
C GLN A 382 2.07 12.40 -68.15
N ALA A 383 2.12 11.82 -69.35
CA ALA A 383 2.40 12.57 -70.57
C ALA A 383 1.12 13.27 -71.08
N CYS A 384 1.23 14.55 -71.45
CA CYS A 384 0.13 15.31 -72.04
C CYS A 384 0.19 15.32 -73.57
N PRO A 385 -0.96 15.33 -74.26
CA PRO A 385 -0.99 15.56 -75.70
C PRO A 385 -0.53 16.99 -76.04
N PRO A 386 -0.15 17.26 -77.31
CA PRO A 386 0.19 18.60 -77.78
C PRO A 386 -0.91 19.64 -77.49
N ILE A 387 -0.52 20.90 -77.31
CA ILE A 387 -1.42 22.01 -76.98
C ILE A 387 -2.57 22.13 -78.00
N ASP A 388 -2.28 21.88 -79.28
CA ASP A 388 -3.23 21.96 -80.40
C ASP A 388 -4.34 20.89 -80.36
N LEU A 389 -4.21 19.87 -79.50
CA LEU A 389 -5.21 18.82 -79.28
C LEU A 389 -5.89 18.94 -77.90
N GLY A 390 -5.87 20.14 -77.30
CA GLY A 390 -6.46 20.38 -75.97
C GLY A 390 -5.52 20.08 -74.80
N GLY A 391 -4.22 19.92 -75.06
CA GLY A 391 -3.20 19.59 -74.05
C GLY A 391 -2.96 20.67 -72.99
N ALA A 392 -3.39 21.92 -73.21
CA ALA A 392 -3.17 23.03 -72.27
C ALA A 392 -3.76 22.77 -70.87
N ALA A 393 -4.97 22.20 -70.79
CA ALA A 393 -5.59 21.84 -69.52
C ALA A 393 -4.83 20.70 -68.82
N CYS A 394 -4.38 19.70 -69.58
CA CYS A 394 -3.56 18.60 -69.07
C CYS A 394 -2.24 19.13 -68.49
N ILE A 395 -1.52 20.00 -69.21
CA ILE A 395 -0.24 20.56 -68.77
C ILE A 395 -0.42 21.37 -67.48
N ALA A 396 -1.51 22.15 -67.37
CA ALA A 396 -1.82 22.90 -66.15
C ALA A 396 -2.06 21.95 -64.95
N THR A 397 -2.81 20.86 -65.14
CA THR A 397 -3.04 19.85 -64.11
C THR A 397 -1.76 19.12 -63.71
N VAL A 398 -0.92 18.72 -64.67
CA VAL A 398 0.39 18.08 -64.39
C VAL A 398 1.30 19.01 -63.60
N ASN A 399 1.38 20.30 -63.96
CA ASN A 399 2.19 21.27 -63.21
C ASN A 399 1.70 21.46 -61.77
N ALA A 400 0.39 21.51 -61.55
CA ALA A 400 -0.17 21.54 -60.20
C ALA A 400 0.11 20.24 -59.42
N ALA A 401 0.01 19.09 -60.09
CA ALA A 401 0.30 17.78 -59.52
C ALA A 401 1.77 17.62 -59.11
N ILE A 402 2.72 18.18 -59.87
CA ILE A 402 4.15 18.20 -59.52
C ILE A 402 4.38 18.90 -58.19
N ILE A 403 3.71 20.02 -57.93
CA ILE A 403 3.82 20.75 -56.66
C ILE A 403 3.31 19.87 -55.51
N SER A 404 2.12 19.29 -55.66
CA SER A 404 1.53 18.40 -54.65
C SER A 404 2.37 17.15 -54.40
N CYS A 405 2.94 16.55 -55.46
CA CYS A 405 3.85 15.41 -55.35
C CYS A 405 5.13 15.77 -54.59
N ASN A 406 5.73 16.93 -54.90
CA ASN A 406 6.91 17.39 -54.16
C ASN A 406 6.59 17.54 -52.66
N VAL A 407 5.47 18.18 -52.31
CA VAL A 407 5.02 18.30 -50.91
C VAL A 407 4.89 16.92 -50.26
N TYR A 408 4.26 15.96 -50.93
CA TYR A 408 4.17 14.58 -50.44
C TYR A 408 5.55 13.96 -50.21
N THR A 409 6.47 14.06 -51.18
CA THR A 409 7.81 13.46 -51.06
C THR A 409 8.63 14.04 -49.90
N TYR A 410 8.48 15.33 -49.59
CA TYR A 410 9.22 15.98 -48.51
C TYR A 410 8.62 15.77 -47.12
N THR A 411 7.31 15.55 -47.01
CA THR A 411 6.61 15.58 -45.71
C THR A 411 5.99 14.26 -45.31
N TRP A 412 5.49 13.49 -46.28
CA TRP A 412 4.67 12.30 -46.02
C TRP A 412 5.29 11.00 -46.52
N PHE A 413 6.28 11.03 -47.42
CA PHE A 413 6.91 9.81 -47.94
C PHE A 413 7.48 8.92 -46.83
N ASP A 414 8.28 9.48 -45.92
CA ASP A 414 8.86 8.72 -44.80
C ASP A 414 7.79 8.22 -43.81
N PRO A 415 6.84 9.04 -43.33
CA PRO A 415 5.73 8.56 -42.51
C PRO A 415 4.86 7.47 -43.17
N CYS A 416 4.62 7.56 -44.48
CA CYS A 416 3.79 6.60 -45.20
C CYS A 416 4.50 5.26 -45.43
N ASN A 417 5.84 5.26 -45.60
CA ASN A 417 6.63 4.04 -45.85
C ASN A 417 7.27 3.45 -44.59
N GLY A 418 7.53 4.26 -43.57
CA GLY A 418 8.24 3.86 -42.35
C GLY A 418 7.47 4.09 -41.05
N GLY A 419 6.32 4.77 -41.09
CA GLY A 419 5.56 5.17 -39.90
C GLY A 419 5.99 6.53 -39.33
N GLN A 420 5.08 7.17 -38.61
CA GLN A 420 5.29 8.46 -37.94
C GLN A 420 6.02 8.27 -36.61
N VAL A 421 7.00 9.12 -36.33
CA VAL A 421 7.72 9.11 -35.05
C VAL A 421 6.88 9.78 -33.98
N VAL A 422 6.64 9.08 -32.87
CA VAL A 422 5.96 9.61 -31.70
C VAL A 422 6.80 9.38 -30.45
N SER A 423 6.72 10.34 -29.53
CA SER A 423 7.38 10.24 -28.23
C SER A 423 6.42 9.61 -27.23
N THR A 424 6.77 8.43 -26.71
CA THR A 424 5.91 7.67 -25.79
C THR A 424 6.71 7.14 -24.61
N PHE A 425 6.08 7.08 -23.45
CA PHE A 425 6.64 6.40 -22.29
C PHE A 425 6.39 4.90 -22.45
N LEU A 426 7.46 4.09 -22.42
CA LEU A 426 7.39 2.63 -22.38
C LEU A 426 8.21 2.16 -21.20
N GLY A 427 7.54 1.79 -20.12
CA GLY A 427 8.22 1.47 -18.88
C GLY A 427 7.24 1.07 -17.78
N GLY A 428 7.79 0.71 -16.64
CA GLY A 428 7.04 0.30 -15.47
C GLY A 428 7.92 0.33 -14.23
N TRP A 429 7.43 -0.39 -13.22
CA TRP A 429 8.05 -0.48 -11.91
C TRP A 429 8.66 -1.86 -11.74
N ALA A 430 9.89 -1.92 -11.25
CA ALA A 430 10.68 -3.13 -11.14
C ALA A 430 11.68 -2.97 -9.99
N ASP A 431 11.88 -3.98 -9.14
CA ASP A 431 12.98 -3.96 -8.16
C ASP A 431 14.26 -4.40 -8.88
N LEU A 432 15.07 -3.43 -9.34
CA LEU A 432 16.24 -3.73 -10.16
C LEU A 432 17.45 -4.14 -9.32
N ASN A 433 17.46 -3.79 -8.03
CA ASN A 433 18.61 -3.91 -7.14
C ASN A 433 18.40 -4.86 -5.95
N SER A 434 17.22 -5.46 -5.84
CA SER A 434 16.82 -6.38 -4.77
C SER A 434 16.85 -5.73 -3.38
N ASP A 435 16.54 -4.44 -3.29
CA ASP A 435 16.41 -3.74 -2.00
C ASP A 435 14.99 -3.77 -1.42
N GLY A 436 14.08 -4.47 -2.10
CA GLY A 436 12.68 -4.62 -1.74
C GLY A 436 11.84 -3.38 -2.05
N LYS A 437 12.39 -2.39 -2.79
CA LYS A 437 11.66 -1.20 -3.25
C LYS A 437 11.59 -1.21 -4.76
N LEU A 438 10.49 -0.68 -5.27
CA LEU A 438 10.30 -0.52 -6.69
C LEU A 438 11.14 0.65 -7.23
N ASP A 439 11.91 0.37 -8.27
CA ASP A 439 12.58 1.33 -9.13
C ASP A 439 11.75 1.60 -10.40
N ILE A 440 12.11 2.65 -11.15
CA ILE A 440 11.51 2.90 -12.47
C ILE A 440 12.43 2.30 -13.52
N GLN A 441 11.86 1.51 -14.42
CA GLN A 441 12.54 1.03 -15.62
C GLN A 441 11.74 1.43 -16.86
N TYR A 442 12.40 2.02 -17.85
CA TYR A 442 11.75 2.58 -19.04
C TYR A 442 12.65 2.50 -20.27
N LEU A 443 12.08 2.72 -21.45
CA LEU A 443 12.82 2.83 -22.70
C LEU A 443 13.06 4.30 -23.02
N SER A 444 14.29 4.59 -23.43
CA SER A 444 14.75 5.92 -23.81
C SER A 444 15.48 5.90 -25.15
N GLY A 445 15.61 7.05 -25.79
CA GLY A 445 16.34 7.22 -27.04
C GLY A 445 15.43 7.43 -28.26
N HIS A 446 15.98 7.15 -29.44
CA HIS A 446 15.30 7.38 -30.71
C HIS A 446 15.46 6.18 -31.64
N VAL A 447 14.37 5.75 -32.28
CA VAL A 447 14.35 4.58 -33.18
C VAL A 447 15.48 4.58 -34.22
N ASP A 448 15.78 5.74 -34.81
CA ASP A 448 16.81 5.84 -35.85
C ASP A 448 18.26 5.81 -35.31
N SER A 449 18.50 6.14 -34.02
CA SER A 449 19.85 6.17 -33.41
C SER A 449 20.09 5.03 -32.42
N GLY A 450 19.03 4.53 -31.78
CA GLY A 450 19.03 3.45 -30.80
C GLY A 450 18.03 3.70 -29.68
N ILE A 451 17.39 2.62 -29.25
CA ILE A 451 16.56 2.57 -28.04
C ILE A 451 17.33 1.82 -26.95
N TYR A 452 17.23 2.29 -25.71
CA TYR A 452 17.95 1.76 -24.56
C TYR A 452 16.99 1.56 -23.38
N PRO A 453 17.06 0.45 -22.64
CA PRO A 453 16.50 0.35 -21.30
C PRO A 453 17.25 1.34 -20.40
N SER A 454 16.53 2.19 -19.72
CA SER A 454 17.04 3.13 -18.74
C SER A 454 16.30 2.95 -17.42
N SER A 455 16.95 3.28 -16.32
CA SER A 455 16.41 3.08 -14.99
C SER A 455 16.66 4.26 -14.08
N TYR A 456 15.71 4.50 -13.18
CA TYR A 456 15.87 5.37 -12.02
C TYR A 456 15.75 4.53 -10.76
N ILE A 457 16.91 4.26 -10.14
CA ILE A 457 17.02 3.37 -8.99
C ILE A 457 17.06 4.20 -7.70
N LYS A 458 16.16 3.90 -6.76
CA LYS A 458 16.13 4.56 -5.45
C LYS A 458 17.21 3.98 -4.54
N ARG A 459 18.14 4.83 -4.11
CA ARG A 459 19.17 4.49 -3.13
C ARG A 459 19.00 5.30 -1.84
N THR A 460 19.80 4.99 -0.83
CA THR A 460 19.80 5.68 0.47
C THR A 460 20.02 7.19 0.34
N SER A 461 20.81 7.64 -0.64
CA SER A 461 21.14 9.05 -0.88
C SER A 461 20.28 9.74 -1.95
N GLY A 462 19.22 9.08 -2.44
CA GLY A 462 18.38 9.58 -3.54
C GLY A 462 18.38 8.66 -4.76
N PHE A 463 17.99 9.19 -5.92
CA PHE A 463 17.86 8.40 -7.16
C PHE A 463 19.15 8.41 -7.98
N SER A 464 19.50 7.26 -8.56
CA SER A 464 20.58 7.12 -9.54
C SER A 464 19.98 6.74 -10.89
N ASN A 465 20.47 7.36 -11.98
CA ASN A 465 20.04 7.05 -13.34
C ASN A 465 21.08 6.16 -14.03
N TYR A 466 20.62 5.14 -14.74
CA TYR A 466 21.46 4.28 -15.56
C TYR A 466 20.82 4.03 -16.92
N THR A 467 21.67 3.77 -17.92
CA THR A 467 21.26 3.37 -19.27
C THR A 467 21.95 2.04 -19.58
N GLY A 468 21.15 1.04 -19.90
CA GLY A 468 21.57 -0.32 -20.24
C GLY A 468 21.97 -0.47 -21.70
N LEU A 469 22.03 -1.72 -22.15
CA LEU A 469 22.45 -2.06 -23.50
C LEU A 469 21.47 -1.56 -24.58
N LYS A 470 22.02 -1.13 -25.72
CA LYS A 470 21.21 -0.79 -26.90
C LYS A 470 20.38 -1.99 -27.32
N LEU A 471 19.07 -1.81 -27.40
CA LEU A 471 18.17 -2.84 -27.93
C LEU A 471 18.48 -3.11 -29.41
N PRO A 472 18.35 -4.37 -29.88
CA PRO A 472 18.32 -4.69 -31.30
C PRO A 472 17.30 -3.81 -32.03
N ALA A 473 17.48 -3.62 -33.35
CA ALA A 473 16.72 -2.67 -34.16
C ALA A 473 15.22 -2.67 -33.80
N PHE A 474 14.81 -1.65 -33.05
CA PHE A 474 13.47 -1.46 -32.53
C PHE A 474 12.63 -0.86 -33.66
N GLN A 475 12.06 -1.67 -34.54
CA GLN A 475 11.27 -1.16 -35.67
C GLN A 475 9.77 -1.17 -35.37
N TYR A 476 9.04 -0.46 -36.22
CA TYR A 476 7.58 -0.34 -36.24
C TYR A 476 6.89 -1.71 -36.03
N ASN A 477 5.97 -1.81 -35.05
CA ASN A 477 5.17 -3.00 -34.73
C ASN A 477 5.98 -4.31 -34.53
N ILE A 478 7.28 -4.22 -34.25
CA ILE A 478 8.08 -5.40 -33.91
C ILE A 478 8.03 -5.69 -32.40
N LEU A 479 7.93 -4.66 -31.55
CA LEU A 479 7.70 -4.84 -30.12
C LEU A 479 6.24 -5.20 -29.89
N ASN A 480 5.97 -6.49 -29.65
CA ASN A 480 4.61 -6.96 -29.39
C ASN A 480 4.29 -6.84 -27.91
N THR A 481 5.24 -7.19 -27.05
CA THR A 481 5.03 -7.27 -25.61
C THR A 481 6.24 -6.76 -24.84
N MET A 482 5.98 -6.30 -23.62
CA MET A 482 6.98 -5.84 -22.67
C MET A 482 6.51 -6.17 -21.25
N THR A 483 7.37 -6.80 -20.46
CA THR A 483 7.07 -7.11 -19.06
C THR A 483 8.35 -7.15 -18.22
N PHE A 484 8.18 -7.24 -16.90
CA PHE A 484 9.24 -7.24 -15.92
C PHE A 484 9.09 -8.43 -14.98
N GLY A 485 10.18 -9.12 -14.67
CA GLY A 485 10.17 -10.27 -13.75
C GLY A 485 11.56 -10.83 -13.54
N ASP A 486 11.76 -11.63 -12.50
CA ASP A 486 13.03 -12.30 -12.19
C ASP A 486 13.15 -13.60 -12.98
N GLY A 487 13.69 -13.59 -14.20
CA GLY A 487 13.73 -14.81 -15.02
C GLY A 487 14.97 -15.68 -14.81
N ASN A 488 16.00 -15.17 -14.13
CA ASN A 488 17.21 -15.93 -13.81
C ASN A 488 17.22 -16.46 -12.37
N GLY A 489 16.31 -15.98 -11.51
CA GLY A 489 16.14 -16.39 -10.11
C GLY A 489 17.10 -15.67 -9.17
N ASP A 490 17.54 -14.45 -9.50
CA ASP A 490 18.49 -13.67 -8.70
C ASP A 490 17.83 -12.62 -7.80
N LEU A 491 16.50 -12.65 -7.69
CA LEU A 491 15.64 -11.75 -6.92
C LEU A 491 15.65 -10.31 -7.44
N ARG A 492 16.06 -10.08 -8.68
CA ARG A 492 15.97 -8.77 -9.35
C ARG A 492 15.04 -8.90 -10.54
N ASN A 493 14.31 -7.83 -10.81
CA ASN A 493 13.47 -7.78 -11.98
C ASN A 493 14.31 -7.54 -13.24
N ASP A 494 14.19 -8.47 -14.18
CA ASP A 494 14.67 -8.37 -15.55
C ASP A 494 13.61 -7.76 -16.46
N LEU A 495 14.05 -7.22 -17.60
CA LEU A 495 13.15 -6.70 -18.63
C LEU A 495 12.99 -7.74 -19.74
N PHE A 496 11.76 -8.17 -20.00
CA PHE A 496 11.45 -9.04 -21.13
C PHE A 496 10.73 -8.28 -22.23
N ILE A 497 11.27 -8.37 -23.44
CA ILE A 497 10.70 -7.76 -24.65
C ILE A 497 10.57 -8.86 -25.70
N SER A 498 9.39 -8.98 -26.30
CA SER A 498 9.26 -9.76 -27.52
C SER A 498 9.48 -8.87 -28.74
N SER A 499 10.37 -9.33 -29.62
CA SER A 499 10.61 -8.72 -30.91
C SER A 499 10.54 -9.79 -31.99
N GLY A 500 9.59 -9.65 -32.93
CA GLY A 500 9.33 -10.71 -33.89
C GLY A 500 8.87 -12.00 -33.22
N SER A 501 9.38 -13.16 -33.65
CA SER A 501 8.90 -14.48 -33.20
C SER A 501 9.56 -15.05 -31.94
N SER A 502 10.36 -14.26 -31.21
CA SER A 502 11.09 -14.72 -30.02
C SER A 502 11.06 -13.71 -28.88
N LEU A 503 11.19 -14.21 -27.65
CA LEU A 503 11.33 -13.40 -26.44
C LEU A 503 12.80 -13.09 -26.17
N SER A 504 13.13 -11.86 -25.80
CA SER A 504 14.45 -11.45 -25.33
C SER A 504 14.36 -10.92 -23.90
N GLY A 505 15.16 -11.47 -22.99
CA GLY A 505 15.32 -10.98 -21.62
C GLY A 505 16.58 -10.12 -21.48
N TYR A 506 16.47 -9.01 -20.77
CA TYR A 506 17.53 -8.07 -20.48
C TYR A 506 17.75 -8.05 -18.97
N ILE A 507 18.80 -8.72 -18.53
CA ILE A 507 19.01 -9.11 -17.13
C ILE A 507 19.59 -7.95 -16.33
N SER A 508 19.03 -7.70 -15.15
CA SER A 508 19.49 -6.62 -14.26
C SER A 508 20.73 -7.03 -13.45
N ASP A 509 21.77 -6.19 -13.45
CA ASP A 509 22.93 -6.38 -12.57
C ASP A 509 22.85 -5.61 -11.24
N GLY A 510 21.72 -4.98 -10.94
CA GLY A 510 21.55 -4.10 -9.77
C GLY A 510 21.77 -2.62 -10.05
N ASN A 511 22.25 -2.28 -11.25
CA ASN A 511 22.42 -0.91 -11.71
C ASN A 511 21.74 -0.70 -13.06
N SER A 512 21.91 -1.64 -14.00
CA SER A 512 21.42 -1.54 -15.36
C SER A 512 21.07 -2.91 -15.93
N ASN A 513 20.41 -2.94 -17.09
CA ASN A 513 20.28 -4.18 -17.86
C ASN A 513 21.53 -4.38 -18.72
N SER A 514 22.51 -5.10 -18.16
CA SER A 514 23.85 -5.24 -18.73
C SER A 514 24.07 -6.53 -19.52
N PHE A 515 23.09 -7.44 -19.53
CA PHE A 515 23.16 -8.69 -20.27
C PHE A 515 21.84 -8.98 -21.00
N SER A 516 21.90 -9.69 -22.13
CA SER A 516 20.71 -10.07 -22.90
C SER A 516 20.71 -11.56 -23.24
N VAL A 517 19.56 -12.21 -23.09
CA VAL A 517 19.28 -13.61 -23.44
C VAL A 517 18.13 -13.67 -24.44
N THR A 518 18.23 -14.52 -25.46
CA THR A 518 17.12 -14.78 -26.38
C THR A 518 16.55 -16.17 -26.15
N TYR A 519 15.24 -16.23 -25.88
CA TYR A 519 14.47 -17.45 -25.67
C TYR A 519 13.74 -17.82 -26.97
N ALA A 520 14.46 -18.50 -27.87
CA ALA A 520 13.93 -18.90 -29.18
C ALA A 520 12.82 -19.96 -29.10
N ASN A 521 12.70 -20.64 -27.95
CA ASN A 521 11.68 -21.65 -27.66
C ASN A 521 10.34 -21.07 -27.20
N VAL A 522 10.21 -19.75 -27.07
CA VAL A 522 8.96 -19.08 -26.70
C VAL A 522 8.32 -18.49 -27.97
N PRO A 523 7.35 -19.20 -28.60
CA PRO A 523 6.81 -18.80 -29.89
C PRO A 523 5.79 -17.67 -29.72
N ILE A 524 6.20 -16.44 -29.99
CA ILE A 524 5.33 -15.28 -29.94
C ILE A 524 4.86 -14.98 -31.36
N SER A 525 3.54 -15.05 -31.59
CA SER A 525 2.96 -14.72 -32.90
C SER A 525 3.12 -13.23 -33.15
N ALA A 526 3.94 -12.88 -34.14
CA ALA A 526 4.19 -11.51 -34.54
C ALA A 526 3.76 -11.31 -35.99
N PRO A 527 2.73 -10.50 -36.27
CA PRO A 527 2.45 -10.10 -37.63
C PRO A 527 3.60 -9.24 -38.17
N ALA A 528 4.04 -9.50 -39.39
CA ALA A 528 4.97 -8.61 -40.09
C ALA A 528 4.21 -7.34 -40.48
N PRO A 529 4.56 -6.17 -39.93
CA PRO A 529 3.69 -5.03 -40.03
C PRO A 529 3.90 -4.30 -41.36
N VAL A 530 2.80 -3.81 -41.92
CA VAL A 530 2.74 -3.09 -43.17
C VAL A 530 2.22 -1.67 -42.88
N PRO A 531 3.10 -0.65 -42.75
CA PRO A 531 2.73 0.69 -42.30
C PRO A 531 1.57 1.34 -43.05
N ILE A 532 1.43 1.04 -44.34
CA ILE A 532 0.39 1.61 -45.20
C ILE A 532 -0.99 0.96 -44.96
N THR A 533 -1.05 -0.33 -44.63
CA THR A 533 -2.34 -1.05 -44.45
C THR A 533 -2.75 -1.19 -42.99
N ASP A 534 -1.78 -1.24 -42.08
CA ASP A 534 -2.07 -1.54 -40.67
C ASP A 534 -2.60 -0.32 -39.92
N TYR A 535 -3.38 -0.59 -38.87
CA TYR A 535 -3.82 0.41 -37.90
C TYR A 535 -2.90 0.40 -36.67
N PRO A 536 -2.91 1.47 -35.84
CA PRO A 536 -2.11 1.48 -34.63
C PRO A 536 -2.58 0.36 -33.69
N ILE A 537 -1.74 -0.66 -33.51
CA ILE A 537 -1.99 -1.70 -32.53
C ILE A 537 -1.42 -1.20 -31.21
N GLN A 538 -2.27 -1.06 -30.19
CA GLN A 538 -1.79 -0.83 -28.84
C GLN A 538 -1.15 -2.13 -28.34
N TYR A 539 0.06 -2.01 -27.79
CA TYR A 539 0.92 -3.11 -27.33
C TYR A 539 0.14 -4.30 -26.77
N GLN A 540 0.51 -5.52 -27.16
CA GLN A 540 -0.09 -6.73 -26.60
C GLN A 540 0.33 -6.86 -25.13
N LYS A 541 -0.60 -7.28 -24.29
CA LYS A 541 -0.39 -7.40 -22.85
C LYS A 541 0.45 -8.65 -22.55
N SER A 542 1.51 -8.48 -21.77
CA SER A 542 2.31 -9.56 -21.22
C SER A 542 2.57 -9.36 -19.74
N TYR A 543 2.78 -10.47 -19.06
CA TYR A 543 3.01 -10.51 -17.63
C TYR A 543 4.12 -11.51 -17.32
N SER A 544 4.81 -11.29 -16.21
CA SER A 544 5.82 -12.19 -15.69
C SER A 544 5.47 -12.53 -14.26
N PHE A 545 5.30 -13.82 -13.95
CA PHE A 545 4.97 -14.30 -12.61
C PHE A 545 5.51 -15.72 -12.44
N ASP A 546 5.97 -16.05 -11.24
CA ASP A 546 6.34 -17.42 -10.87
C ASP A 546 5.06 -18.27 -10.68
N LEU A 547 4.63 -18.99 -11.72
CA LEU A 547 3.41 -19.80 -11.72
C LEU A 547 3.66 -21.17 -11.10
N ASN A 548 4.86 -21.73 -11.31
CA ASN A 548 5.21 -23.07 -10.86
C ASN A 548 5.89 -23.10 -9.47
N ARG A 549 6.18 -21.92 -8.90
CA ARG A 549 6.84 -21.68 -7.61
C ARG A 549 8.28 -22.19 -7.54
N ASP A 550 9.03 -22.09 -8.64
CA ASP A 550 10.44 -22.50 -8.68
C ASP A 550 11.42 -21.36 -8.34
N GLY A 551 10.91 -20.16 -8.04
CA GLY A 551 11.71 -18.99 -7.73
C GLY A 551 12.16 -18.21 -8.95
N ARG A 552 11.67 -18.54 -10.14
CA ARG A 552 11.87 -17.80 -11.38
C ARG A 552 10.54 -17.39 -11.98
N SER A 553 10.56 -16.30 -12.72
CA SER A 553 9.37 -15.73 -13.32
C SER A 553 9.09 -16.41 -14.64
N ASP A 554 7.89 -17.00 -14.73
CA ASP A 554 7.35 -17.51 -15.97
C ASP A 554 6.77 -16.37 -16.81
N TYR A 555 6.73 -16.57 -18.13
CA TYR A 555 6.31 -15.55 -19.07
C TYR A 555 4.92 -15.83 -19.63
N LEU A 556 4.00 -14.88 -19.53
CA LEU A 556 2.64 -14.96 -20.03
C LEU A 556 2.35 -13.86 -21.06
N TRP A 557 1.58 -14.17 -22.08
CA TRP A 557 1.12 -13.17 -23.05
C TRP A 557 -0.28 -13.46 -23.58
N VAL A 558 -1.01 -12.39 -23.87
CA VAL A 558 -2.33 -12.47 -24.50
C VAL A 558 -2.15 -12.74 -25.99
N VAL A 559 -2.75 -13.81 -26.49
CA VAL A 559 -2.73 -14.18 -27.92
C VAL A 559 -3.89 -13.52 -28.66
N ASP A 560 -5.07 -13.54 -28.06
CA ASP A 560 -6.30 -12.92 -28.58
C ASP A 560 -7.25 -12.56 -27.43
N GLY A 561 -8.45 -12.06 -27.74
CA GLY A 561 -9.43 -11.63 -26.72
C GLY A 561 -9.97 -12.73 -25.79
N SER A 562 -9.62 -14.00 -26.02
CA SER A 562 -10.04 -15.16 -25.25
C SER A 562 -8.91 -16.10 -24.82
N THR A 563 -7.71 -15.93 -25.38
CA THR A 563 -6.59 -16.87 -25.21
C THR A 563 -5.38 -16.20 -24.58
N ILE A 564 -4.85 -16.82 -23.51
CA ILE A 564 -3.57 -16.48 -22.89
C ILE A 564 -2.64 -17.67 -23.06
N SER A 565 -1.41 -17.42 -23.52
CA SER A 565 -0.33 -18.42 -23.58
C SER A 565 0.71 -18.11 -22.52
N TYR A 566 1.47 -19.14 -22.13
CA TYR A 566 2.53 -19.04 -21.15
C TYR A 566 3.73 -19.91 -21.53
N SER A 567 4.90 -19.57 -21.02
CA SER A 567 6.11 -20.38 -21.03
C SER A 567 6.69 -20.40 -19.63
N LEU A 568 6.94 -21.59 -19.12
CA LEU A 568 7.66 -21.75 -17.86
C LEU A 568 9.16 -21.53 -18.07
N SER A 569 9.83 -21.00 -17.05
CA SER A 569 11.26 -20.63 -17.05
C SER A 569 12.23 -21.80 -16.83
#